data_AF-A0A973CTN7-F1
#
_entry.id   AF-A0A973CTN7-F1
#
_cell.length_a   1.000
_cell.length_b   1.000
_cell.length_c   1.000
_cell.angle_alpha   90.00
_cell.angle_beta   90.00
_cell.angle_gamma   90.00
#
_symmetry.space_group_name_H-M   'P 1'
#
loop_
_entity.id
_entity.type
_entity.pdbx_description
1 polymer ?
#
loop_
_entity_poly.entity_id
_entity_poly.type
_entity_poly.pdbx_seq_one_letter_code
_entity_poly.pdbx_strand_id
1 'polypeptide(L)'
;MRRIGSNIRKQKDDARANRIVRNIVRYTDDEKPRNDYPRRIVSPVRQGECCSDDNRELVGNAKEIDGFKFCYKICTECGHTVKFYFPAMGGGNKAVKEYREWKRYMVQ
;
A
#
# COMPACT_ATOMS: atom_id res chain seq x y z
N MET A 1 17.62 -8.19 42.04
CA MET A 1 17.23 -7.10 41.12
C MET A 1 17.80 -7.33 39.71
N ARG A 2 16.97 -7.74 38.73
CA ARG A 2 17.24 -7.59 37.28
C ARG A 2 15.89 -7.38 36.55
N ARG A 3 15.87 -6.43 35.62
CA ARG A 3 14.70 -5.70 35.12
C ARG A 3 13.85 -6.52 34.14
N ILE A 4 12.58 -6.71 34.48
CA ILE A 4 11.52 -7.14 33.55
C ILE A 4 11.14 -5.89 32.73
N GLY A 5 11.58 -5.78 31.48
CA GLY A 5 11.26 -4.57 30.70
C GLY A 5 11.54 -4.58 29.20
N SER A 6 12.16 -5.62 28.65
CA SER A 6 12.65 -5.55 27.25
C SER A 6 11.70 -6.09 26.17
N ASN A 7 10.55 -6.70 26.52
CA ASN A 7 9.66 -7.32 25.52
C ASN A 7 8.36 -6.55 25.22
N ILE A 8 8.01 -5.52 25.99
CA ILE A 8 6.75 -4.76 25.81
C ILE A 8 6.75 -3.91 24.53
N ARG A 9 7.91 -3.39 24.10
CA ARG A 9 7.99 -2.54 22.91
C ARG A 9 7.77 -3.31 21.60
N LYS A 10 8.21 -4.56 21.54
CA LYS A 10 8.13 -5.38 20.32
C LYS A 10 6.69 -5.83 20.04
N GLN A 11 6.01 -6.32 21.08
CA GLN A 11 4.61 -6.79 20.98
C GLN A 11 3.60 -5.73 20.48
N LYS A 12 3.82 -4.43 20.78
CA LYS A 12 2.96 -3.35 20.28
C LYS A 12 3.09 -3.12 18.77
N ASP A 13 4.24 -3.38 18.19
CA ASP A 13 4.51 -3.20 16.76
C ASP A 13 3.90 -4.36 15.95
N ASP A 14 4.13 -5.59 16.41
CA ASP A 14 3.54 -6.81 15.82
C ASP A 14 2.00 -6.79 15.88
N ALA A 15 1.40 -6.31 16.99
CA ALA A 15 -0.05 -6.16 17.10
C ALA A 15 -0.63 -5.05 16.21
N ARG A 16 0.17 -4.06 15.79
CA ARG A 16 -0.23 -3.07 14.77
C ARG A 16 -0.13 -3.63 13.35
N ALA A 17 0.85 -4.48 13.08
CA ALA A 17 1.05 -5.11 11.78
C ALA A 17 -0.11 -6.04 11.40
N ASN A 18 -0.71 -6.73 12.38
CA ASN A 18 -1.85 -7.64 12.19
C ASN A 18 -3.24 -6.97 12.21
N ARG A 19 -3.34 -5.63 12.29
CA ARG A 19 -4.62 -4.98 12.00
C ARG A 19 -4.93 -5.23 10.53
N ILE A 20 -6.03 -5.94 10.25
CA ILE A 20 -6.65 -6.05 8.93
C ILE A 20 -6.54 -4.68 8.26
N VAL A 21 -5.62 -4.54 7.31
CA VAL A 21 -5.41 -3.27 6.60
C VAL A 21 -6.59 -3.12 5.68
N ARG A 22 -7.69 -2.60 6.23
CA ARG A 22 -8.89 -2.27 5.47
C ARG A 22 -8.47 -1.35 4.33
N ASN A 23 -8.95 -1.65 3.12
CA ASN A 23 -8.77 -0.76 2.00
C ASN A 23 -9.36 0.60 2.39
N ILE A 24 -8.51 1.63 2.46
CA ILE A 24 -8.94 2.99 2.83
C ILE A 24 -9.47 3.75 1.61
N VAL A 25 -9.29 3.21 0.41
CA VAL A 25 -9.77 3.79 -0.85
C VAL A 25 -11.22 3.39 -1.06
N ARG A 26 -12.10 4.38 -1.11
CA ARG A 26 -13.48 4.25 -1.56
C ARG A 26 -13.56 4.71 -3.01
N TYR A 27 -13.91 3.79 -3.89
CA TYR A 27 -14.16 4.09 -5.28
C TYR A 27 -15.63 4.52 -5.45
N THR A 28 -15.85 5.77 -5.85
CA THR A 28 -17.19 6.33 -6.13
C THR A 28 -17.04 7.52 -7.06
N ASP A 29 -17.99 7.68 -7.96
CA ASP A 29 -18.09 8.85 -8.85
C ASP A 29 -19.13 9.87 -8.34
N ASP A 30 -19.83 9.55 -7.23
CA ASP A 30 -20.85 10.41 -6.62
C ASP A 30 -20.24 11.54 -5.77
N GLU A 31 -19.04 11.31 -5.23
CA GLU A 31 -18.32 12.24 -4.36
C GLU A 31 -17.08 12.78 -5.09
N LYS A 32 -16.75 14.06 -4.88
CA LYS A 32 -15.49 14.61 -5.41
C LYS A 32 -14.27 13.84 -4.86
N PRO A 33 -13.22 13.63 -5.67
CA PRO A 33 -12.00 12.97 -5.21
C PRO A 33 -11.41 13.72 -4.01
N ARG A 34 -11.05 12.99 -2.97
CA ARG A 34 -10.56 13.59 -1.71
C ARG A 34 -9.56 12.70 -1.02
N ASN A 35 -8.46 13.30 -0.56
CA ASN A 35 -7.40 12.63 0.15
C ASN A 35 -7.43 12.96 1.64
N ASP A 36 -8.07 12.11 2.46
CA ASP A 36 -8.02 12.17 3.93
C ASP A 36 -7.09 11.08 4.49
N TYR A 37 -6.02 10.75 3.78
CA TYR A 37 -5.01 9.80 4.23
C TYR A 37 -4.48 10.20 5.62
N PRO A 38 -4.28 9.26 6.57
CA PRO A 38 -4.35 7.79 6.43
C PRO A 38 -5.72 7.17 6.69
N ARG A 39 -6.78 7.96 6.89
CA ARG A 39 -8.10 7.45 7.32
C ARG A 39 -8.93 6.97 6.14
N ARG A 40 -9.01 7.75 5.07
CA ARG A 40 -9.85 7.47 3.89
C ARG A 40 -9.31 8.20 2.66
N ILE A 41 -9.46 7.59 1.49
CA ILE A 41 -9.25 8.24 0.20
C ILE A 41 -10.51 8.00 -0.63
N VAL A 42 -11.08 9.05 -1.21
CA VAL A 42 -12.17 8.95 -2.18
C VAL A 42 -11.57 9.09 -3.56
N SER A 43 -11.74 8.07 -4.39
CA SER A 43 -11.22 8.01 -5.75
C SER A 43 -12.37 7.81 -6.73
N PRO A 44 -12.32 8.40 -7.93
CA PRO A 44 -13.18 7.98 -9.03
C PRO A 44 -12.94 6.50 -9.33
N VAL A 45 -13.98 5.83 -9.85
CA VAL A 45 -13.95 4.38 -10.12
C VAL A 45 -13.05 4.06 -11.32
N ARG A 46 -12.98 4.97 -12.28
CA ARG A 46 -12.22 4.82 -13.52
C ARG A 46 -11.07 5.81 -13.59
N GLN A 47 -9.98 5.39 -14.21
CA GLN A 47 -8.89 6.29 -14.57
C GLN A 47 -9.34 7.27 -15.65
N GLY A 48 -8.98 8.54 -15.50
CA GLY A 48 -9.12 9.52 -16.57
C GLY A 48 -8.00 9.38 -17.60
N GLU A 49 -8.20 9.94 -18.79
CA GLU A 49 -7.18 9.99 -19.85
C GLU A 49 -5.93 10.76 -19.42
N CYS A 50 -6.07 11.68 -18.47
CA CYS A 50 -4.95 12.41 -17.91
C CYS A 50 -3.97 11.49 -17.15
N CYS A 51 -4.39 10.34 -16.63
CA CYS A 51 -3.60 9.51 -15.72
C CYS A 51 -2.30 8.95 -16.36
N SER A 52 -1.16 9.53 -16.03
CA SER A 52 0.20 9.07 -16.39
C SER A 52 1.01 8.73 -15.13
N ASP A 53 2.25 8.24 -15.25
CA ASP A 53 3.10 8.06 -14.05
C ASP A 53 3.62 9.41 -13.52
N ASP A 54 3.83 10.40 -14.40
CA ASP A 54 4.29 11.75 -14.07
C ASP A 54 3.30 12.54 -13.22
N ASN A 55 2.00 12.41 -13.49
CA ASN A 55 0.98 13.11 -12.71
C ASN A 55 0.44 12.31 -11.52
N ARG A 56 1.06 11.17 -11.20
CA ARG A 56 0.69 10.32 -10.08
C ARG A 56 1.64 10.51 -8.91
N GLU A 57 1.19 11.25 -7.91
CA GLU A 57 1.96 11.52 -6.70
C GLU A 57 1.76 10.44 -5.64
N LEU A 58 2.82 10.19 -4.86
CA LEU A 58 2.81 9.25 -3.74
C LEU A 58 2.08 9.86 -2.54
N VAL A 59 1.09 9.13 -2.02
CA VAL A 59 0.30 9.54 -0.85
C VAL A 59 0.83 8.83 0.40
N GLY A 60 1.53 9.60 1.24
CA GLY A 60 2.03 9.16 2.53
C GLY A 60 3.16 8.14 2.44
N ASN A 61 3.38 7.41 3.54
CA ASN A 61 4.46 6.43 3.65
C ASN A 61 4.08 5.07 3.04
N ALA A 62 5.10 4.36 2.52
CA ALA A 62 4.96 2.96 2.14
C ALA A 62 4.55 2.10 3.34
N LYS A 63 3.61 1.19 3.11
CA LYS A 63 3.12 0.20 4.08
C LYS A 63 3.57 -1.19 3.65
N GLU A 64 3.73 -2.08 4.61
CA GLU A 64 4.05 -3.48 4.37
C GLU A 64 2.87 -4.36 4.83
N ILE A 65 2.42 -5.26 3.96
CA ILE A 65 1.42 -6.30 4.26
C ILE A 65 1.96 -7.61 3.71
N ASP A 66 2.05 -8.65 4.53
CA ASP A 66 2.49 -9.98 4.12
C ASP A 66 3.83 -9.98 3.34
N GLY A 67 4.75 -9.08 3.69
CA GLY A 67 6.04 -8.90 3.02
C GLY A 67 5.99 -8.12 1.70
N PHE A 68 4.81 -7.66 1.26
CA PHE A 68 4.65 -6.77 0.13
C PHE A 68 4.62 -5.31 0.60
N LYS A 69 5.58 -4.52 0.10
CA LYS A 69 5.57 -3.06 0.29
C LYS A 69 4.69 -2.41 -0.77
N PHE A 70 3.79 -1.54 -0.35
CA PHE A 70 2.95 -0.76 -1.25
C PHE A 70 2.78 0.67 -0.75
N CYS A 71 2.43 1.57 -1.66
CA CYS A 71 1.99 2.93 -1.37
C CYS A 71 0.70 3.20 -2.15
N TYR A 72 0.01 4.29 -1.81
CA TYR A 72 -1.06 4.81 -2.64
C TYR A 72 -0.47 5.87 -3.56
N LYS A 73 -0.82 5.84 -4.85
CA LYS A 73 -0.52 6.92 -5.80
C LYS A 73 -1.83 7.59 -6.22
N ILE A 74 -1.89 8.91 -6.19
CA ILE A 74 -3.06 9.71 -6.60
C ILE A 74 -2.72 10.55 -7.84
N CYS A 75 -3.59 10.57 -8.84
CA CYS A 75 -3.48 11.49 -9.96
C CYS A 75 -3.80 12.92 -9.48
N THR A 76 -2.91 13.88 -9.72
CA THR A 76 -3.08 15.28 -9.32
C THR A 76 -4.18 16.00 -10.09
N GLU A 77 -4.51 15.51 -11.29
CA GLU A 77 -5.50 16.14 -12.16
C GLU A 77 -6.92 15.63 -11.88
N CYS A 78 -7.13 14.31 -11.88
CA CYS A 78 -8.47 13.72 -11.70
C CYS A 78 -8.70 13.07 -10.33
N GLY A 79 -7.69 12.99 -9.46
CA GLY A 79 -7.80 12.36 -8.15
C GLY A 79 -7.90 10.83 -8.14
N HIS A 80 -7.74 10.17 -9.30
CA HIS A 80 -7.74 8.71 -9.39
C HIS A 80 -6.60 8.08 -8.58
N THR A 81 -6.96 7.20 -7.65
CA THR A 81 -6.04 6.58 -6.70
C THR A 81 -5.82 5.10 -6.99
N VAL A 82 -4.55 4.70 -7.04
CA VAL A 82 -4.14 3.30 -7.22
C VAL A 82 -3.25 2.84 -6.07
N LYS A 83 -3.29 1.53 -5.78
CA LYS A 83 -2.37 0.87 -4.86
C LYS A 83 -1.15 0.41 -5.64
N PHE A 84 -0.03 1.11 -5.50
CA PHE A 84 1.21 0.79 -6.18
C PHE A 84 2.05 -0.15 -5.29
N TYR A 85 2.35 -1.33 -5.80
CA TYR A 85 3.18 -2.32 -5.12
C TYR A 85 4.63 -2.18 -5.59
N PHE A 86 5.55 -1.96 -4.65
CA PHE A 86 6.96 -1.92 -4.97
C PHE A 86 7.42 -3.32 -5.37
N PRO A 87 8.30 -3.45 -6.39
CA PRO A 87 8.95 -4.71 -6.67
C PRO A 87 9.65 -5.16 -5.40
N ALA A 88 9.30 -6.34 -4.90
CA ALA A 88 9.89 -6.83 -3.67
C ALA A 88 11.39 -6.94 -3.89
N MET A 89 12.19 -6.13 -3.20
CA MET A 89 13.64 -6.06 -3.40
C MET A 89 14.46 -6.95 -2.46
N GLY A 90 13.86 -7.75 -1.57
CA GLY A 90 14.67 -8.67 -0.77
C GLY A 90 14.00 -9.32 0.43
N GLY A 91 12.68 -9.49 0.43
CA GLY A 91 11.99 -10.17 1.53
C GLY A 91 12.15 -11.69 1.45
N GLY A 92 12.52 -12.34 2.55
CA GLY A 92 12.52 -13.80 2.69
C GLY A 92 11.13 -14.44 2.80
N ASN A 93 10.06 -13.69 2.51
CA ASN A 93 8.70 -14.20 2.58
C ASN A 93 8.42 -15.14 1.40
N LYS A 94 7.90 -16.34 1.70
CA LYS A 94 7.61 -17.39 0.72
C LYS A 94 6.69 -16.92 -0.41
N ALA A 95 5.63 -16.17 -0.09
CA ALA A 95 4.67 -15.65 -1.07
C ALA A 95 5.33 -14.66 -2.05
N VAL A 96 6.26 -13.85 -1.55
CA VAL A 96 7.03 -12.91 -2.36
C VAL A 96 7.99 -13.66 -3.31
N LYS A 97 8.59 -14.75 -2.84
CA LYS A 97 9.47 -15.62 -3.64
C LYS A 97 8.67 -16.30 -4.76
N GLU A 98 7.52 -16.89 -4.44
CA GLU A 98 6.62 -17.55 -5.40
C GLU A 98 6.12 -16.56 -6.47
N TYR A 99 5.73 -15.34 -6.09
CA TYR A 99 5.35 -14.29 -7.05
C TYR A 99 6.51 -13.92 -8.00
N ARG A 100 7.75 -13.80 -7.50
CA ARG A 100 8.95 -13.52 -8.31
C ARG A 100 9.27 -14.65 -9.29
N GLU A 101 9.10 -15.90 -8.87
CA GLU A 101 9.33 -17.07 -9.71
C GLU A 101 8.29 -17.11 -10.83
N TRP A 102 7.00 -16.98 -10.49
CA TRP A 102 5.92 -16.95 -11.47
C TRP A 102 6.04 -15.80 -12.50
N LYS A 103 6.35 -14.57 -12.06
CA LYS A 103 6.59 -13.42 -12.95
C LYS A 103 7.75 -13.64 -13.92
N ARG A 104 8.80 -14.38 -13.52
CA ARG A 104 9.93 -14.70 -14.39
C ARG A 104 9.56 -15.71 -15.48
N TYR A 105 8.66 -16.65 -15.18
CA TYR A 105 8.21 -17.65 -16.16
C TYR A 105 7.33 -17.07 -17.26
N MET A 106 6.53 -16.04 -16.99
CA MET A 106 5.62 -15.44 -18.00
C MET A 106 6.29 -14.44 -18.95
N VAL A 107 7.56 -14.11 -18.74
CA VAL A 107 8.33 -13.18 -19.59
C VAL A 107 9.27 -13.93 -20.55
N GLN A 108 9.27 -15.27 -20.51
CA GLN A 108 9.81 -16.14 -21.57
C GLN A 108 8.71 -16.52 -22.55
#